data_AF-A0A8T7CT99-F1
#
_entry.id   AF-A0A8T7CT99-F1
#
_cell.length_a   1.000
_cell.length_b   1.000
_cell.length_c   1.000
_cell.angle_alpha   90.00
_cell.angle_beta   90.00
_cell.angle_gamma   90.00
#
_symmetry.space_group_name_H-M   'P 1'
#
loop_
_entity.id
_entity.type
_entity.pdbx_description
1 polymer ?
#
loop_
_entity_poly.entity_id
_entity_poly.type
_entity_poly.pdbx_seq_one_letter_code
_entity_poly.pdbx_strand_id
1 'polypeptide(L)' 'LYPHDDDRDSNVIEVMIGRLRKKLDNDGNLAPIETLRGRGYRFTLCDETP' A
#
# COMPACT_ATOMS: atom_id res chain seq x y z
N LEU A 1 22.33 -18.16 0.52
CA LEU A 1 22.39 -16.82 -0.09
C LEU A 1 21.52 -16.89 -1.33
N TYR A 2 20.27 -16.42 -1.25
CA TYR A 2 19.31 -16.59 -2.35
C TYR A 2 19.85 -15.92 -3.62
N PRO A 3 20.04 -16.66 -4.72
CA PRO A 3 20.59 -16.13 -5.95
C PRO A 3 19.44 -15.87 -6.93
N HIS A 4 18.64 -14.82 -6.73
CA HIS A 4 17.70 -14.32 -7.75
C HIS A 4 17.64 -12.81 -7.60
N ASP A 5 18.47 -12.14 -8.39
CA ASP A 5 18.48 -10.69 -8.60
C ASP A 5 17.45 -10.30 -9.70
N ASP A 6 16.50 -11.18 -10.02
CA ASP A 6 15.56 -11.09 -11.15
C ASP A 6 14.21 -10.40 -10.81
N ASP A 7 14.00 -9.96 -9.57
CA ASP A 7 12.75 -9.28 -9.15
C ASP A 7 12.91 -7.76 -8.99
N ARG A 8 13.95 -7.14 -9.58
CA ARG A 8 14.27 -5.71 -9.32
C ARG A 8 13.17 -4.73 -9.73
N ASP A 9 12.25 -5.09 -10.62
CA ASP A 9 11.10 -4.26 -11.05
C ASP A 9 9.73 -4.92 -10.82
N SER A 10 9.61 -5.80 -9.82
CA SER A 10 8.33 -6.44 -9.50
C SER A 10 7.35 -5.45 -8.84
N ASN A 11 6.55 -4.75 -9.66
CA ASN A 11 5.51 -3.80 -9.21
C ASN A 11 4.29 -4.47 -8.54
N VAL A 12 4.42 -5.74 -8.13
CA VAL A 12 3.33 -6.55 -7.56
C VAL A 12 2.78 -5.91 -6.29
N ILE A 13 3.65 -5.35 -5.44
CA ILE A 13 3.24 -4.66 -4.22
C ILE A 13 2.37 -3.44 -4.55
N GLU A 14 2.75 -2.65 -5.54
CA GLU A 14 2.00 -1.45 -5.94
C GLU A 14 0.63 -1.82 -6.53
N VAL A 15 0.57 -2.88 -7.34
CA VAL A 15 -0.67 -3.42 -7.87
C VAL A 15 -1.57 -3.94 -6.75
N MET A 16 -1.01 -4.68 -5.78
CA MET A 16 -1.75 -5.17 -4.62
C MET A 16 -2.28 -4.04 -3.75
N ILE A 17 -1.48 -3.02 -3.45
CA ILE A 17 -1.90 -1.84 -2.69
C ILE A 17 -3.00 -1.08 -3.43
N GLY A 18 -2.89 -0.91 -4.75
CA GLY A 18 -3.93 -0.28 -5.58
C GLY A 18 -5.26 -1.05 -5.56
N ARG A 19 -5.20 -2.38 -5.63
CA ARG A 19 -6.39 -3.25 -5.51
C ARG A 19 -6.98 -3.21 -4.09
N LEU A 20 -6.13 -3.20 -3.08
CA LEU A 20 -6.55 -3.17 -1.68
C LEU A 20 -7.23 -1.86 -1.34
N ARG A 21 -6.71 -0.71 -1.81
CA ARG A 21 -7.36 0.60 -1.67
C ARG A 21 -8.78 0.59 -2.23
N LYS A 22 -8.97 0.10 -3.46
CA LYS A 22 -10.30 -0.01 -4.09
C LYS A 22 -11.25 -0.95 -3.35
N LYS A 23 -10.73 -2.02 -2.74
CA LYS A 23 -11.54 -2.96 -1.96
C LYS A 23 -11.96 -2.40 -0.59
N LEU A 24 -11.09 -1.63 0.05
CA LEU A 24 -11.35 -1.04 1.37
C LEU A 24 -12.22 0.21 1.28
N ASP A 25 -12.02 0.99 0.22
CA ASP A 25 -12.66 2.28 0.01
C ASP A 25 -12.96 2.43 -1.48
N ASN A 26 -14.11 1.89 -1.88
CA ASN A 26 -14.50 1.88 -3.28
C ASN A 26 -14.91 3.29 -3.77
N ASP A 27 -15.44 4.12 -2.87
CA ASP A 27 -15.86 5.49 -3.15
C ASP A 27 -14.73 6.52 -3.01
N GLY A 28 -13.59 6.12 -2.42
CA GLY A 28 -12.40 6.96 -2.29
C GLY A 28 -12.48 8.03 -1.19
N ASN A 29 -13.37 7.85 -0.23
CA ASN A 29 -13.69 8.85 0.79
C ASN A 29 -12.84 8.71 2.07
N LEU A 30 -12.31 7.52 2.33
CA LEU A 30 -11.60 7.16 3.57
C LEU A 30 -10.08 7.15 3.39
N ALA A 31 -9.58 6.93 2.17
CA ALA A 31 -8.16 6.91 1.83
C ALA A 31 -7.28 6.13 2.85
N PRO A 32 -7.58 4.85 3.12
CA PRO A 32 -7.09 4.12 4.30
C PRO A 32 -5.61 3.72 4.27
N ILE A 33 -4.94 3.87 3.13
CA ILE A 33 -3.54 3.46 2.95
C ILE A 33 -2.78 4.64 2.37
N GLU A 34 -1.86 5.19 3.15
CA GLU A 34 -0.96 6.26 2.75
C GLU A 34 0.36 5.70 2.22
N THR A 35 0.90 6.31 1.16
CA THR A 35 2.24 5.97 0.66
C THR A 35 3.27 6.94 1.24
N LEU A 36 4.21 6.44 2.03
CA LEU A 36 5.35 7.18 2.55
C LEU A 36 6.58 6.88 1.70
N ARG A 37 7.02 7.84 0.88
CA ARG A 37 8.20 7.68 0.00
C ARG A 37 9.44 7.35 0.85
N GLY A 38 10.16 6.30 0.46
CA GLY A 38 11.33 5.81 1.20
C GLY A 38 11.04 5.09 2.52
N ARG A 39 9.76 4.91 2.90
CA ARG A 39 9.35 4.20 4.13
C ARG A 39 8.36 3.06 3.88
N GLY A 40 7.59 3.12 2.79
CA GLY A 40 6.60 2.10 2.44
C GLY A 40 5.16 2.61 2.55
N TYR A 41 4.26 1.79 3.08
CA TYR A 41 2.83 2.10 3.19
C TYR A 41 2.38 2.11 4.65
N ARG A 42 1.51 3.06 5.00
CA ARG A 42 0.92 3.19 6.34
C ARG A 42 -0.58 3.03 6.24
N PHE A 43 -1.16 2.24 7.14
CA PHE A 43 -2.61 2.12 7.27
C PHE A 43 -3.14 3.20 8.24
N THR A 44 -4.11 3.98 7.79
CA THR A 44 -4.67 5.14 8.50
C THR A 44 -6.20 5.10 8.40
N LEU A 45 -6.81 4.15 9.08
CA LEU A 45 -8.26 4.09 9.27
C LEU A 45 -8.49 4.16 10.78
N CYS A 46 -9.14 5.23 11.23
CA CYS A 46 -9.40 5.53 12.63
C CYS A 46 -8.13 5.78 13.46
N ASP A 47 -7.56 6.98 13.32
CA ASP A 47 -7.02 7.67 14.50
C ASP A 47 -8.09 8.69 14.90
N GLU A 48 -9.22 8.19 15.42
CA GLU A 48 -10.08 8.99 16.30
C GLU A 48 -9.32 9.16 17.62
N THR A 49 -8.20 9.87 17.58
CA THR A 49 -7.54 10.31 18.81
C THR A 49 -8.25 11.61 19.21
N PRO A 50 -8.91 11.65 20.38
CA PRO A 50 -9.57 12.85 20.89
C PRO A 50 -8.60 14.01 21.16
#